data_AF-A0A2N8NTC6-F1
#
_entry.id   AF-A0A2N8NTC6-F1
#
_cell.length_a   1.000
_cell.length_b   1.000
_cell.length_c   1.000
_cell.angle_alpha   90.00
_cell.angle_beta   90.00
_cell.angle_gamma   90.00
#
_symmetry.space_group_name_H-M   'P 1'
#
loop_
_entity.id
_entity.type
_entity.pdbx_description
1 polymer ?
#
loop_
_entity_poly.entity_id
_entity_poly.type
_entity_poly.pdbx_seq_one_letter_code
_entity_poly.pdbx_strand_id
1 'polypeptide(L)'
;MARFNIRAPKPAGPVSPVTTAGPRTRTHLGGKGHARDDRSELFLLAVADFVSQQTHHESGTSRDDRFVTLVRKLAVEDPSWTAGLLAWLRGDGRMRTASLVGAADRHTFGGLTDAAFRMVPLLESGRDAHWPWED
;
A
#
# COMPACT_ATOMS: atom_id res chain seq x y z
N MET A 1 -21.09 -19.42 -47.45
CA MET A 1 -21.34 -19.24 -46.00
C MET A 1 -20.00 -19.11 -45.28
N ALA A 2 -19.69 -17.97 -44.64
CA ALA A 2 -18.64 -17.84 -43.62
C ALA A 2 -18.84 -16.52 -42.86
N ARG A 3 -19.84 -16.46 -41.96
CA ARG A 3 -20.19 -15.27 -41.15
C ARG A 3 -19.49 -15.22 -39.78
N PHE A 4 -18.56 -16.15 -39.50
CA PHE A 4 -18.04 -16.37 -38.14
C PHE A 4 -16.54 -16.16 -37.94
N ASN A 5 -15.80 -15.70 -38.94
CA ASN A 5 -14.35 -15.48 -38.77
C ASN A 5 -14.04 -14.02 -38.41
N ILE A 6 -14.51 -13.58 -37.24
CA ILE A 6 -14.10 -12.30 -36.65
C ILE A 6 -12.90 -12.60 -35.75
N ARG A 7 -11.72 -12.08 -36.11
CA ARG A 7 -10.53 -12.15 -35.27
C ARG A 7 -10.85 -11.39 -33.97
N ALA A 8 -11.09 -12.12 -32.88
CA ALA A 8 -11.36 -11.50 -31.59
C ALA A 8 -10.17 -10.57 -31.23
N PRO A 9 -10.42 -9.30 -30.84
CA PRO A 9 -9.36 -8.46 -30.31
C PRO A 9 -8.74 -9.18 -29.10
N LYS A 10 -7.41 -9.10 -28.98
CA LYS A 10 -6.71 -9.66 -27.82
C LYS A 10 -7.37 -9.04 -26.57
N PRO A 11 -7.89 -9.85 -25.62
CA PRO A 11 -8.49 -9.28 -24.43
C PRO A 11 -7.45 -8.37 -23.78
N ALA A 12 -7.87 -7.14 -23.49
CA ALA A 12 -7.06 -6.26 -22.66
C ALA A 12 -6.72 -7.05 -21.38
N GLY A 13 -5.44 -7.09 -21.02
CA GLY A 13 -5.04 -7.76 -19.79
C GLY A 13 -5.79 -7.15 -18.60
N PRO A 14 -6.00 -7.91 -17.51
CA PRO A 14 -6.59 -7.36 -16.31
C PRO A 14 -5.78 -6.13 -15.86
N VAL A 15 -6.45 -4.98 -15.78
CA VAL A 15 -5.88 -3.75 -15.24
C VAL A 15 -6.10 -3.77 -13.73
N SER A 16 -5.00 -3.82 -12.99
CA SER A 16 -5.00 -3.73 -11.53
C SER A 16 -4.38 -2.38 -11.14
N PRO A 17 -4.99 -1.63 -10.22
CA PRO A 17 -4.38 -0.42 -9.66
C PRO A 17 -3.14 -0.75 -8.80
N VAL A 18 -3.05 -1.99 -8.30
CA VAL A 18 -1.85 -2.53 -7.66
C VAL A 18 -0.91 -3.06 -8.73
N THR A 19 0.29 -2.48 -8.84
CA THR A 19 1.24 -2.75 -9.92
C THR A 19 2.57 -3.33 -9.43
N THR A 20 3.18 -4.18 -10.26
CA THR A 20 4.51 -4.78 -10.08
C THR A 20 5.51 -4.16 -11.09
N ALA A 21 5.44 -2.85 -11.26
CA ALA A 21 6.16 -2.12 -12.32
C ALA A 21 7.67 -1.95 -12.07
N GLY A 22 8.19 -2.45 -10.94
CA GLY A 22 9.57 -2.25 -10.54
C GLY A 22 10.58 -3.22 -11.22
N PRO A 23 11.88 -2.94 -11.07
CA PRO A 23 12.94 -3.79 -11.60
C PRO A 23 12.86 -5.22 -11.05
N ARG A 24 13.43 -6.16 -11.80
CA ARG A 24 13.59 -7.54 -11.34
C ARG A 24 14.46 -7.53 -10.09
N THR A 25 13.93 -8.07 -9.00
CA THR A 25 14.62 -8.19 -7.72
C THR A 25 14.85 -9.65 -7.35
N ARG A 26 15.61 -9.90 -6.28
CA ARG A 26 15.71 -11.23 -5.68
C ARG A 26 14.77 -11.30 -4.49
N THR A 27 14.02 -12.39 -4.39
CA THR A 27 13.26 -12.69 -3.18
C THR A 27 14.20 -13.10 -2.06
N HIS A 28 13.69 -13.15 -0.83
CA HIS A 28 14.47 -13.55 0.35
C HIS A 28 15.10 -14.95 0.20
N LEU A 29 14.40 -15.89 -0.42
CA LEU A 29 14.93 -17.24 -0.75
C LEU A 29 15.84 -17.25 -2.01
N GLY A 30 16.21 -16.07 -2.52
CA GLY A 30 17.14 -15.89 -3.64
C GLY A 30 16.55 -16.10 -5.03
N GLY A 31 15.24 -16.33 -5.15
CA GLY A 31 14.51 -16.51 -6.41
C GLY A 31 14.30 -15.20 -7.18
N LYS A 32 13.90 -15.30 -8.45
CA LYS A 32 13.59 -14.13 -9.29
C LYS A 32 12.22 -13.54 -8.90
N GLY A 33 12.17 -12.25 -8.57
CA GLY A 33 10.95 -11.50 -8.26
C GLY A 33 10.86 -10.17 -9.00
N HIS A 34 9.76 -9.45 -8.77
CA HIS A 34 9.52 -8.11 -9.32
C HIS A 34 9.25 -7.15 -8.17
N ALA A 35 9.88 -5.98 -8.19
CA ALA A 35 9.57 -4.93 -7.24
C ALA A 35 8.20 -4.30 -7.58
N ARG A 36 7.53 -3.79 -6.54
CA ARG A 36 6.28 -3.03 -6.66
C ARG A 36 6.58 -1.54 -6.57
N ASP A 37 5.65 -0.73 -7.03
CA ASP A 37 5.64 0.69 -6.65
C ASP A 37 5.29 0.84 -5.16
N ASP A 38 5.67 1.96 -4.56
CA ASP A 38 5.56 2.15 -3.12
C ASP A 38 4.12 2.12 -2.62
N ARG A 39 3.15 2.65 -3.40
CA ARG A 39 1.73 2.62 -3.02
C ARG A 39 1.20 1.19 -3.01
N SER A 40 1.50 0.43 -4.06
CA SER A 40 1.13 -0.99 -4.17
C SER A 40 1.76 -1.85 -3.09
N GLU A 41 3.03 -1.61 -2.77
CA GLU A 41 3.74 -2.34 -1.72
C GLU A 41 3.15 -2.03 -0.34
N LEU A 42 2.92 -0.75 -0.02
CA LEU A 42 2.33 -0.36 1.26
C LEU A 42 0.93 -0.93 1.44
N PHE A 43 0.10 -0.86 0.40
CA PHE A 43 -1.25 -1.42 0.47
C PHE A 43 -1.24 -2.93 0.71
N LEU A 44 -0.41 -3.68 -0.01
CA LEU A 44 -0.35 -5.13 0.15
C LEU A 44 0.20 -5.53 1.52
N LEU A 45 1.21 -4.82 2.03
CA LEU A 45 1.66 -5.01 3.41
C LEU A 45 0.53 -4.71 4.39
N ALA A 46 -0.25 -3.66 4.18
CA ALA A 46 -1.34 -3.31 5.10
C ALA A 46 -2.50 -4.33 5.13
N VAL A 47 -2.84 -4.94 4.00
CA VAL A 47 -4.03 -5.80 3.86
C VAL A 47 -3.72 -7.29 4.00
N ALA A 48 -2.59 -7.73 3.46
CA ALA A 48 -2.23 -9.15 3.45
C ALA A 48 -1.23 -9.51 4.55
N ASP A 49 -0.49 -8.52 5.03
CA ASP A 49 0.62 -8.75 5.94
C ASP A 49 0.31 -8.26 7.34
N PHE A 50 -0.37 -9.12 8.10
CA PHE A 50 -0.71 -8.82 9.48
C PHE A 50 0.57 -8.61 10.29
N VAL A 51 0.69 -7.44 10.90
CA VAL A 51 1.85 -6.96 11.67
C VAL A 51 2.45 -8.07 12.56
N SER A 52 3.77 -8.17 12.54
CA SER A 52 4.58 -9.12 13.32
C SER A 52 4.33 -10.62 13.08
N GLN A 53 3.59 -10.99 12.02
CA GLN A 53 3.50 -12.39 11.61
C GLN A 53 4.83 -12.89 11.03
N GLN A 54 5.15 -14.16 11.26
CA GLN A 54 6.28 -14.81 10.59
C GLN A 54 5.76 -15.57 9.36
N THR A 55 6.38 -15.38 8.20
CA THR A 55 6.09 -16.21 7.03
C THR A 55 7.27 -17.10 6.69
N HIS A 56 7.01 -18.16 5.93
CA HIS A 56 8.06 -19.03 5.43
C HIS A 56 9.09 -18.28 4.55
N HIS A 57 8.66 -17.21 3.89
CA HIS A 57 9.48 -16.50 2.93
C HIS A 57 10.21 -15.29 3.50
N GLU A 58 9.76 -14.72 4.61
CA GLU A 58 10.36 -13.51 5.17
C GLU A 58 9.97 -13.31 6.63
N SER A 59 10.88 -12.71 7.41
CA SER A 59 10.66 -12.45 8.84
C SER A 59 9.65 -11.34 9.08
N GLY A 60 8.91 -11.43 10.18
CA GLY A 60 7.97 -10.39 10.62
C GLY A 60 8.63 -9.02 10.77
N THR A 61 9.80 -8.96 11.40
CA THR A 61 10.53 -7.70 11.62
C THR A 61 10.92 -7.00 10.31
N SER A 62 11.39 -7.74 9.30
CA SER A 62 11.77 -7.12 8.01
C SER A 62 10.56 -6.50 7.29
N ARG A 63 9.37 -7.08 7.51
CA ARG A 63 8.12 -6.62 6.90
C ARG A 63 7.56 -5.44 7.66
N ASP A 64 7.62 -5.48 8.98
CA ASP A 64 7.28 -4.35 9.85
C ASP A 64 8.20 -3.14 9.54
N ASP A 65 9.52 -3.33 9.45
CA ASP A 65 10.47 -2.25 9.12
C ASP A 65 10.20 -1.62 7.75
N ARG A 66 9.87 -2.44 6.75
CA ARG A 66 9.52 -1.96 5.41
C ARG A 66 8.17 -1.26 5.39
N PHE A 67 7.18 -1.76 6.12
CA PHE A 67 5.89 -1.10 6.30
C PHE A 67 6.10 0.31 6.90
N VAL A 68 6.87 0.41 7.99
CA VAL A 68 7.20 1.69 8.62
C VAL A 68 7.93 2.61 7.64
N THR A 69 8.91 2.09 6.91
CA THR A 69 9.67 2.87 5.92
C THR A 69 8.77 3.45 4.83
N LEU A 70 7.84 2.64 4.31
CA LEU A 70 6.92 3.05 3.24
C LEU A 70 5.88 4.06 3.74
N VAL A 71 5.30 3.84 4.93
CA VAL A 71 4.39 4.81 5.56
C VAL A 71 5.09 6.16 5.73
N ARG A 72 6.33 6.15 6.23
CA ARG A 72 7.10 7.39 6.44
C ARG A 72 7.40 8.11 5.14
N LYS A 73 7.80 7.37 4.10
CA LYS A 73 8.08 7.93 2.78
C LYS A 73 6.83 8.55 2.16
N LEU A 74 5.75 7.77 2.07
CA LEU A 74 4.52 8.21 1.40
C LEU A 74 3.77 9.29 2.19
N ALA A 75 3.91 9.35 3.52
CA ALA A 75 3.36 10.47 4.29
C ALA A 75 3.98 11.84 3.90
N VAL A 76 5.19 11.85 3.34
CA VAL A 76 5.85 13.06 2.83
C VAL A 76 5.53 13.29 1.36
N GLU A 77 5.67 12.24 0.54
CA GLU A 77 5.53 12.34 -0.92
C GLU A 77 4.07 12.45 -1.37
N ASP A 78 3.15 11.78 -0.69
CA ASP A 78 1.72 11.78 -0.96
C ASP A 78 0.88 11.68 0.32
N PRO A 79 0.77 12.79 1.06
CA PRO A 79 0.05 12.83 2.32
C PRO A 79 -1.45 12.53 2.13
N SER A 80 -2.08 13.06 1.09
CA SER A 80 -3.50 12.82 0.80
C SER A 80 -3.82 11.34 0.64
N TRP A 81 -3.06 10.64 -0.20
CA TRP A 81 -3.28 9.23 -0.45
C TRP A 81 -2.96 8.39 0.79
N THR A 82 -1.88 8.72 1.51
CA THR A 82 -1.50 8.01 2.73
C THR A 82 -2.56 8.15 3.82
N ALA A 83 -3.11 9.36 4.02
CA ALA A 83 -4.21 9.58 4.96
C ALA A 83 -5.47 8.82 4.53
N GLY A 84 -5.80 8.85 3.23
CA GLY A 84 -6.93 8.11 2.65
C GLY A 84 -6.82 6.61 2.88
N LEU A 85 -5.65 6.02 2.62
CA LEU A 85 -5.37 4.61 2.88
C LEU A 85 -5.56 4.25 4.36
N LEU A 86 -4.97 5.02 5.28
CA LEU A 86 -5.07 4.74 6.72
C LEU A 86 -6.50 4.85 7.25
N ALA A 87 -7.27 5.80 6.71
CA ALA A 87 -8.69 5.95 7.00
C ALA A 87 -9.52 4.80 6.41
N TRP A 88 -9.22 4.37 5.18
CA TRP A 88 -9.91 3.25 4.52
C TRP A 88 -9.66 1.93 5.27
N LEU A 89 -8.41 1.68 5.66
CA LEU A 89 -8.04 0.54 6.51
C LEU A 89 -8.83 0.54 7.82
N ARG A 90 -9.13 1.71 8.40
CA ARG A 90 -9.93 1.83 9.61
C ARG A 90 -11.43 1.58 9.38
N GLY A 91 -11.95 2.08 8.27
CA GLY A 91 -13.35 1.96 7.86
C GLY A 91 -13.59 0.67 7.09
N ASP A 92 -13.77 0.81 5.77
CA ASP A 92 -14.21 -0.25 4.87
C ASP A 92 -13.25 -1.45 4.80
N GLY A 93 -11.94 -1.20 4.89
CA GLY A 93 -10.92 -2.25 4.92
C GLY A 93 -10.94 -3.08 6.22
N ARG A 94 -11.54 -2.55 7.31
CA ARG A 94 -11.69 -3.20 8.63
C ARG A 94 -10.38 -3.75 9.24
N MET A 95 -9.23 -3.18 8.87
CA MET A 95 -7.89 -3.55 9.33
C MET A 95 -7.42 -2.64 10.48
N ARG A 96 -7.84 -2.97 11.70
CA ARG A 96 -7.56 -2.15 12.89
C ARG A 96 -6.07 -2.02 13.21
N THR A 97 -5.31 -3.11 13.17
CA THR A 97 -3.89 -3.10 13.54
C THR A 97 -3.05 -2.31 12.55
N ALA A 98 -3.18 -2.58 11.25
CA ALA A 98 -2.42 -1.87 10.22
C ALA A 98 -2.72 -0.36 10.21
N SER A 99 -4.00 0.03 10.38
CA SER A 99 -4.40 1.44 10.50
C SER A 99 -3.76 2.11 11.71
N LEU A 100 -3.78 1.46 12.88
CA LEU A 100 -3.24 2.03 14.11
C LEU A 100 -1.72 2.09 14.11
N VAL A 101 -1.02 1.05 13.65
CA VAL A 101 0.45 1.03 13.58
C VAL A 101 0.94 2.03 12.54
N GLY A 102 0.34 2.06 11.34
CA GLY A 102 0.67 3.05 10.32
C GLY A 102 0.45 4.49 10.80
N ALA A 103 -0.66 4.75 11.51
CA ALA A 103 -0.88 6.04 12.14
C ALA A 103 0.13 6.33 13.27
N ALA A 104 0.43 5.36 14.14
CA ALA A 104 1.35 5.53 15.26
C ALA A 104 2.79 5.78 14.80
N ASP A 105 3.31 5.03 13.82
CA ASP A 105 4.66 5.26 13.26
C ASP A 105 4.76 6.57 12.51
N ARG A 106 3.64 7.04 11.97
CA ARG A 106 3.49 8.40 11.47
C ARG A 106 3.56 9.45 12.60
N HIS A 107 3.15 9.15 13.82
CA HIS A 107 3.11 10.11 14.94
C HIS A 107 4.37 10.02 15.83
N THR A 108 5.05 8.88 15.85
CA THR A 108 6.28 8.61 16.61
C THR A 108 7.53 9.15 15.90
N PHE A 109 7.38 10.05 14.92
CA PHE A 109 8.51 10.80 14.39
C PHE A 109 9.18 11.55 15.55
N GLY A 110 10.45 11.23 15.80
CA GLY A 110 11.32 12.07 16.60
C GLY A 110 11.44 13.44 15.93
N GLY A 111 10.65 14.39 16.42
CA GLY A 111 10.59 15.76 15.92
C GLY A 111 9.40 16.01 15.01
N LEU A 112 8.57 16.98 15.40
CA LEU A 112 7.53 17.57 14.56
C LEU A 112 8.12 18.05 13.23
N THR A 113 8.01 17.25 12.17
CA THR A 113 8.38 17.67 10.81
C THR A 113 7.15 18.22 10.08
N ASP A 114 7.36 19.04 9.05
CA ASP A 114 6.28 19.65 8.24
C ASP A 114 5.29 18.60 7.67
N ALA A 115 5.75 17.38 7.40
CA ALA A 115 4.92 16.29 6.93
C ALA A 115 3.91 15.80 7.99
N ALA A 116 4.25 15.87 9.28
CA ALA A 116 3.32 15.58 10.36
C ALA A 116 2.18 16.61 10.34
N PHE A 117 2.51 17.91 10.30
CA PHE A 117 1.54 19.01 10.29
C PHE A 117 0.64 19.02 9.06
N ARG A 118 1.15 18.68 7.87
CA ARG A 118 0.33 18.61 6.62
C ARG A 118 -0.79 17.58 6.69
N MET A 119 -0.60 16.58 7.53
CA MET A 119 -1.48 15.42 7.60
C MET A 119 -2.42 15.45 8.79
N VAL A 120 -2.14 16.25 9.83
CA VAL A 120 -3.07 16.51 10.94
C VAL A 120 -4.45 16.96 10.41
N PRO A 121 -4.58 17.99 9.56
CA PRO A 121 -5.90 18.41 9.08
C PRO A 121 -6.57 17.35 8.21
N LEU A 122 -5.81 16.51 7.49
CA LEU A 122 -6.36 15.41 6.69
C LEU A 122 -7.00 14.33 7.58
N LEU A 123 -6.33 13.97 8.67
CA LEU A 123 -6.85 12.99 9.64
C LEU A 123 -8.02 13.57 10.46
N GLU A 124 -7.92 14.82 10.88
CA GLU A 124 -8.99 15.51 11.62
C GLU A 124 -10.24 15.72 10.76
N SER A 125 -10.08 15.91 9.44
CA SER A 125 -11.21 16.04 8.52
C SER A 125 -12.04 14.77 8.40
N GLY A 126 -11.53 13.61 8.86
CA GLY A 126 -12.30 12.38 9.04
C GLY A 126 -13.16 12.01 7.84
N ARG A 127 -12.63 12.15 6.61
CA ARG A 127 -13.40 11.81 5.41
C ARG A 127 -13.75 10.33 5.41
N ASP A 128 -14.99 10.01 5.02
CA ASP A 128 -15.38 8.68 4.60
C ASP A 128 -14.36 8.19 3.58
N ALA A 129 -13.62 7.16 3.95
CA ALA A 129 -12.46 6.72 3.20
C ALA A 129 -12.90 5.64 2.23
N HIS A 130 -13.01 6.04 0.98
CA HIS A 130 -13.34 5.21 -0.17
C HIS A 130 -12.12 4.40 -0.58
N TRP A 131 -12.27 3.53 -1.57
CA TRP A 131 -11.15 2.74 -2.09
C TRP A 131 -9.95 3.64 -2.42
N PRO A 132 -8.69 3.33 -2.03
CA PRO A 132 -7.57 4.27 -2.14
C PRO A 132 -7.15 4.67 -3.57
N TRP A 133 -7.76 4.09 -4.60
CA TRP A 133 -7.54 4.44 -5.99
C TRP A 133 -8.80 5.00 -6.67
N GLU A 134 -9.88 5.22 -5.92
CA GLU A 134 -11.00 6.04 -6.34
C GLU A 134 -10.67 7.51 -6.03
N ASP A 135 -10.98 8.40 -6.98
CA ASP A 135 -10.84 9.86 -6.84
C ASP A 135 -11.98 10.47 -6.01
#